data_AF-A0A099KI31-F1
#
_entry.id   AF-A0A099KI31-F1
#
_cell.length_a   1.000
_cell.length_b   1.000
_cell.length_c   1.000
_cell.angle_alpha   90.00
_cell.angle_beta   90.00
_cell.angle_gamma   90.00
#
_symmetry.space_group_name_H-M   'P 1'
#
loop_
_entity.id
_entity.type
_entity.pdbx_description
1 polymer ?
#
loop_
_entity_poly.entity_id
_entity_poly.type
_entity_poly.pdbx_seq_one_letter_code
_entity_poly.pdbx_strand_id
1 'polypeptide(L)'
;MNLEIAKIVTNHFQYKGISVELLLGYSGRGMYSKKTAAVSGDFGIEDVWKLVIKYREEIASHVELDSIDLRWDQFGLGAVVY
;
A
#
# COMPACT_ATOMS: atom_id res chain seq x y z
N MET A 1 9.59 -8.25 -4.89
CA MET A 1 8.78 -7.19 -4.26
C MET A 1 7.72 -6.78 -5.27
N ASN A 2 6.45 -7.10 -5.02
CA ASN A 2 5.35 -6.64 -5.87
C ASN A 2 5.01 -5.19 -5.47
N LEU A 3 4.84 -4.30 -6.45
CA LEU A 3 4.59 -2.87 -6.23
C LEU A 3 3.20 -2.41 -6.69
N GLU A 4 2.35 -3.34 -7.13
CA GLU A 4 1.14 -2.97 -7.86
C GLU A 4 0.13 -2.23 -7.00
N ILE A 5 -0.05 -2.68 -5.76
CA ILE A 5 -0.92 -2.00 -4.79
C ILE A 5 -0.40 -0.58 -4.53
N ALA A 6 0.90 -0.39 -4.28
CA ALA A 6 1.45 0.95 -4.11
C ALA A 6 1.22 1.84 -5.34
N LYS A 7 1.42 1.31 -6.55
CA LYS A 7 1.23 2.11 -7.77
C LYS A 7 -0.22 2.56 -7.91
N ILE A 8 -1.17 1.65 -7.72
CA ILE A 8 -2.62 1.97 -7.77
C ILE A 8 -2.95 3.04 -6.74
N VAL A 9 -2.48 2.88 -5.50
CA VAL A 9 -2.70 3.83 -4.41
C VAL A 9 -2.09 5.20 -4.74
N THR A 10 -0.82 5.21 -5.14
CA THR A 10 -0.07 6.43 -5.48
C THR A 10 -0.75 7.17 -6.62
N ASN A 11 -1.06 6.48 -7.72
CA ASN A 11 -1.70 7.08 -8.89
C ASN A 11 -3.09 7.64 -8.56
N HIS A 12 -3.91 6.89 -7.82
CA HIS A 12 -5.27 7.31 -7.48
C HIS A 12 -5.28 8.55 -6.59
N PHE A 13 -4.42 8.60 -5.57
CA PHE A 13 -4.36 9.73 -4.65
C PHE A 13 -3.67 10.95 -5.25
N GLN A 14 -2.61 10.77 -6.04
CA GLN A 14 -2.01 11.88 -6.80
C GLN A 14 -3.01 12.50 -7.78
N TYR A 15 -3.84 11.69 -8.46
CA TYR A 15 -4.92 12.20 -9.32
C TYR A 15 -5.94 13.05 -8.54
N LYS A 16 -6.14 12.76 -7.25
CA LYS A 16 -7.00 13.55 -6.35
C LYS A 16 -6.29 14.75 -5.70
N GLY A 17 -5.04 15.01 -6.05
CA GLY A 17 -4.24 16.10 -5.45
C GLY A 17 -3.74 15.80 -4.04
N ILE A 18 -3.80 14.54 -3.59
CA ILE A 18 -3.25 14.12 -2.30
C ILE A 18 -1.77 13.78 -2.50
N SER A 19 -0.90 14.35 -1.66
CA SER A 19 0.53 14.04 -1.66
C SER A 19 0.75 12.62 -1.15
N VAL A 20 1.42 11.80 -1.95
CA VAL A 20 1.76 10.42 -1.60
C VAL A 20 3.25 10.19 -1.85
N GLU A 21 3.90 9.58 -0.87
CA GLU A 21 5.29 9.13 -0.95
C GLU A 21 5.35 7.60 -1.01
N LEU A 22 6.13 7.08 -1.96
CA LEU A 22 6.43 5.66 -2.09
C LEU A 22 7.75 5.32 -1.40
N LEU A 23 7.67 4.48 -0.38
CA LEU A 23 8.80 4.03 0.42
C LEU A 23 9.22 2.62 -0.04
N LEU A 24 10.28 2.53 -0.84
CA LEU A 24 10.81 1.27 -1.36
C LEU A 24 11.74 0.59 -0.35
N GLY A 25 11.70 -0.75 -0.30
CA GLY A 25 12.56 -1.52 0.62
C GLY A 25 12.21 -1.32 2.09
N TYR A 26 10.98 -0.86 2.35
CA TYR A 26 10.43 -0.67 3.68
C TYR A 26 10.24 -2.01 4.39
N SER A 27 10.53 -2.06 5.69
CA SER A 27 10.23 -3.22 6.53
C SER A 27 9.51 -2.70 7.76
N GLY A 28 8.18 -2.68 7.66
CA GLY A 28 7.32 -2.23 8.75
C GLY A 28 7.36 -3.18 9.94
N ARG A 29 6.99 -2.68 11.11
CA ARG A 29 6.81 -3.53 12.31
C ARG A 29 5.81 -4.65 12.00
N GLY A 30 6.23 -5.90 12.21
CA GLY A 30 5.44 -7.10 11.91
C GLY A 30 5.80 -7.82 10.61
N MET A 31 6.60 -7.21 9.74
CA MET A 31 7.11 -7.81 8.49
C MET A 31 8.58 -8.26 8.63
N TYR A 32 8.98 -8.75 9.81
CA TYR A 32 10.38 -9.08 10.14
C TYR A 32 11.02 -9.96 9.05
N SER A 33 12.21 -9.55 8.59
CA SER A 33 13.00 -10.19 7.52
C SER A 33 12.41 -10.12 6.10
N LYS A 34 11.28 -9.44 5.89
CA LYS A 34 10.71 -9.18 4.56
C LYS A 34 10.88 -7.71 4.19
N LYS A 35 11.54 -7.46 3.06
CA LYS A 35 11.54 -6.14 2.40
C LYS A 35 10.28 -6.02 1.56
N THR A 36 9.53 -4.96 1.79
CA THR A 36 8.34 -4.62 1.02
C THR A 36 8.36 -3.14 0.61
N ALA A 37 7.25 -2.62 0.13
CA ALA A 37 7.04 -1.20 -0.07
C ALA A 37 5.90 -0.71 0.83
N ALA A 38 5.95 0.59 1.11
CA ALA A 38 4.90 1.26 1.86
C ALA A 38 4.52 2.55 1.15
N VAL A 39 3.29 3.00 1.35
CA VAL A 39 2.79 4.28 0.84
C VAL A 39 2.43 5.16 2.02
N SER A 40 2.97 6.38 2.07
CA SER A 40 2.66 7.38 3.10
C SER A 40 1.91 8.54 2.46
N GLY A 41 0.95 9.11 3.19
CA GLY A 41 0.17 10.26 2.77
C GLY A 41 -1.02 10.51 3.70
N ASP A 42 -1.84 11.50 3.34
CA ASP A 42 -3.05 11.85 4.10
C ASP A 42 -4.23 10.94 3.72
N PHE A 43 -4.12 9.64 4.04
CA PHE A 43 -5.15 8.63 3.80
C PHE A 43 -5.12 7.52 4.85
N GLY A 44 -6.26 6.85 5.05
CA GLY A 44 -6.36 5.70 5.95
C GLY A 44 -6.13 4.35 5.25
N ILE A 45 -5.86 3.29 6.04
CA ILE A 45 -5.83 1.91 5.53
C ILE A 45 -7.15 1.54 4.83
N GLU A 46 -8.29 1.99 5.38
CA GLU A 46 -9.59 1.71 4.81
C GLU A 46 -9.74 2.25 3.39
N ASP A 47 -9.13 3.41 3.10
CA ASP A 47 -9.16 3.97 1.75
C ASP A 47 -8.32 3.14 0.78
N VAL A 48 -7.21 2.57 1.26
CA VAL A 48 -6.42 1.60 0.48
C VAL A 48 -7.23 0.31 0.23
N TRP A 49 -7.92 -0.23 1.24
CA TRP A 49 -8.80 -1.39 1.05
C TRP A 49 -9.91 -1.13 0.03
N LYS A 50 -10.54 0.05 0.05
CA LYS A 50 -11.53 0.43 -0.97
C LYS A 50 -10.93 0.41 -2.37
N LEU A 51 -9.67 0.81 -2.53
CA LEU A 51 -8.97 0.71 -3.82
C LEU A 51 -8.68 -0.74 -4.19
N VAL A 52 -8.21 -1.57 -3.26
CA VAL A 52 -7.98 -3.00 -3.51
C VAL A 52 -9.27 -3.68 -4.00
N ILE A 53 -10.41 -3.37 -3.37
CA ILE A 53 -11.71 -3.91 -3.77
C ILE A 53 -12.12 -3.35 -5.14
N LYS A 54 -11.97 -2.04 -5.36
CA LYS A 54 -12.33 -1.37 -6.62
C LYS A 54 -11.54 -1.90 -7.82
N TYR A 55 -10.24 -2.16 -7.63
CA TYR A 55 -9.31 -2.65 -8.66
C TYR A 55 -9.00 -4.15 -8.51
N ARG A 56 -9.91 -4.92 -7.91
CA ARG A 56 -9.65 -6.32 -7.53
C ARG A 56 -9.22 -7.22 -8.68
N GLU A 57 -9.77 -7.02 -9.88
CA GLU A 57 -9.48 -7.88 -11.05
C GLU A 57 -8.05 -7.61 -11.57
N GLU A 58 -7.67 -6.34 -11.62
CA GLU A 58 -6.33 -5.90 -11.99
C GLU A 58 -5.31 -6.39 -10.96
N ILE A 59 -5.57 -6.19 -9.67
CA ILE A 59 -4.68 -6.63 -8.59
C ILE A 59 -4.55 -8.15 -8.54
N ALA A 60 -5.65 -8.89 -8.67
CA ALA A 60 -5.65 -10.35 -8.68
C ALA A 60 -4.84 -10.96 -9.84
N SER A 61 -4.64 -10.21 -10.93
CA SER A 61 -3.78 -10.63 -12.04
C SER A 61 -2.28 -10.57 -11.70
N HIS A 62 -1.91 -9.88 -10.62
CA HIS A 62 -0.52 -9.65 -10.20
C HIS A 62 -0.19 -10.20 -8.81
N VAL A 63 -1.17 -10.30 -7.90
CA VAL A 63 -0.98 -10.76 -6.53
C VAL A 63 -2.23 -11.52 -6.05
N GLU A 64 -2.04 -12.58 -5.27
CA GLU A 64 -3.16 -13.28 -4.64
C GLU A 64 -3.82 -12.37 -3.60
N LEU A 65 -5.13 -12.13 -3.71
CA LEU A 65 -5.84 -11.19 -2.83
C LEU A 65 -5.71 -11.58 -1.34
N ASP A 66 -5.70 -12.88 -1.04
CA ASP A 66 -5.55 -13.41 0.32
C ASP A 66 -4.13 -13.19 0.90
N SER A 67 -3.16 -12.86 0.05
CA SER A 67 -1.79 -12.53 0.45
C SER A 67 -1.61 -11.05 0.82
N ILE A 68 -2.62 -10.21 0.57
CA ILE A 68 -2.58 -8.77 0.84
C ILE A 68 -2.81 -8.54 2.33
N ASP A 69 -1.78 -8.06 3.03
CA ASP A 69 -1.85 -7.71 4.45
C ASP A 69 -1.52 -6.22 4.61
N LEU A 70 -2.56 -5.38 4.69
CA LEU A 70 -2.43 -3.94 4.85
C LEU A 70 -2.32 -3.55 6.32
N ARG A 71 -1.24 -2.86 6.69
CA ARG A 71 -1.01 -2.41 8.08
C ARG A 71 -0.53 -0.97 8.15
N TRP A 72 -0.92 -0.29 9.24
CA TRP A 72 -0.43 1.06 9.54
C TRP A 72 0.82 0.95 10.40
N ASP A 73 1.90 1.60 9.97
CA ASP A 73 3.09 1.70 10.81
C ASP A 73 3.00 2.91 11.75
N GLN A 74 2.42 2.69 12.93
CA GLN A 74 2.24 3.69 13.99
C GLN A 74 3.56 4.30 14.52
N PHE A 75 4.71 3.67 14.29
CA PHE A 75 6.00 4.12 14.83
C PHE A 75 6.94 4.72 13.78
N GLY A 76 6.57 4.67 12.50
CA GLY A 76 7.45 5.03 11.38
C GLY A 76 7.06 6.34 10.71
N LEU A 77 5.99 6.33 9.90
CA LEU A 77 5.76 7.38 8.89
C LEU A 77 4.29 7.52 8.46
N GLY A 78 3.33 7.01 9.25
CA GLY A 78 1.91 7.03 8.86
C GLY A 78 1.65 6.29 7.53
N ALA A 79 2.42 5.23 7.28
CA ALA A 79 2.43 4.54 5.99
C ALA A 79 1.61 3.25 6.05
N VAL A 80 0.95 2.92 4.93
CA VAL A 80 0.32 1.62 4.71
C VAL A 80 1.34 0.68 4.08
N VAL A 81 1.68 -0.38 4.82
CA VAL A 81 2.60 -1.45 4.43
C VAL A 81 1.78 -2.59 3.86
N TYR A 82 2.26 -3.23 2.79
CA TYR A 82 1.60 -4.35 2.12
C TYR A 82 2.59 -5.42 1.67
#